data_AF-A0A7W3QKH8-F1
#
_entry.id   AF-A0A7W3QKH8-F1
#
_cell.length_a   1.000
_cell.length_b   1.000
_cell.length_c   1.000
_cell.angle_alpha   90.00
_cell.angle_beta   90.00
_cell.angle_gamma   90.00
#
_symmetry.space_group_name_H-M   'P 1'
#
loop_
_entity.id
_entity.type
_entity.pdbx_description
1 polymer ?
#
loop_
_entity_poly.entity_id
_entity_poly.type
_entity_poly.pdbx_seq_one_letter_code
_entity_poly.pdbx_strand_id
1 'polypeptide(L)' 'MYAWIWRNLPGSRPVRAALALVLVLAVGIVLWYLVFPWLEPKVQFDHGVVDGTTPAPKG' A
#
# COMPACT_ATOMS: atom_id res chain seq x y z
N MET A 1 31.30 23.85 4.26
CA MET A 1 30.53 23.51 3.04
C MET A 1 29.06 23.17 3.31
N TYR A 2 28.70 22.33 4.29
CA TYR A 2 27.28 21.95 4.53
C TYR A 2 26.29 23.05 4.97
N ALA A 3 26.75 24.28 5.23
CA ALA A 3 25.91 25.37 5.74
C ALA A 3 24.99 26.01 4.67
N TRP A 4 25.34 25.96 3.39
CA TRP A 4 24.58 26.61 2.32
C TRP A 4 23.31 25.83 1.94
N ILE A 5 23.42 24.49 1.88
CA ILE A 5 22.29 23.55 1.72
C ILE A 5 21.27 23.73 2.86
N TRP A 6 21.72 24.04 4.07
CA TRP A 6 20.88 24.36 5.24
C TRP A 6 20.42 25.84 5.32
N ARG A 7 20.44 26.58 4.20
CA ARG A 7 19.98 27.99 4.12
C ARG A 7 18.91 28.23 3.05
N ASN A 8 19.03 27.61 1.88
CA ASN A 8 18.24 27.97 0.68
C ASN A 8 16.81 27.38 0.64
N LEU A 9 16.22 27.09 1.80
CA LEU A 9 15.17 26.09 1.95
C LEU A 9 14.26 26.45 3.14
N PRO A 10 13.03 26.97 2.91
CA PRO A 10 12.17 27.48 3.98
C PRO A 10 11.69 26.37 4.93
N GLY A 11 11.57 26.69 6.22
CA GLY A 11 11.39 25.71 7.29
C GLY A 11 12.70 24.97 7.61
N SER A 12 13.05 24.91 8.90
CA SER A 12 14.28 24.24 9.36
C SER A 12 14.28 22.74 9.02
N ARG A 13 15.45 22.10 8.87
CA ARG A 13 15.50 20.69 8.44
C ARG A 13 14.77 19.63 9.31
N PRO A 14 14.47 19.80 10.62
CA PRO A 14 13.48 18.93 11.28
C PRO A 14 12.06 19.05 10.68
N VAL A 15 11.63 20.23 10.22
CA VAL A 15 10.32 20.40 9.54
C VAL A 15 10.29 19.61 8.22
N ARG A 16 11.44 19.48 7.54
CA ARG A 16 11.55 18.67 6.31
C ARG A 16 11.59 17.19 6.57
N ALA A 17 12.29 16.75 7.62
CA ALA A 17 12.24 15.37 8.07
C ALA A 17 10.80 14.99 8.46
N ALA A 18 10.10 15.87 9.21
CA ALA A 18 8.70 15.69 9.55
C ALA A 18 7.78 15.65 8.31
N LEU A 19 7.93 16.57 7.36
CA LEU A 19 7.10 16.59 6.13
C LEU A 19 7.30 15.34 5.27
N ALA A 20 8.55 14.89 5.11
CA ALA A 20 8.86 13.65 4.38
C ALA A 20 8.30 12.41 5.11
N LEU A 21 8.41 12.35 6.43
CA LEU A 21 7.89 11.26 7.25
C LEU A 21 6.35 11.24 7.27
N VAL A 22 5.70 12.40 7.26
CA VAL A 22 4.24 12.55 7.07
C VAL A 22 3.82 12.09 5.68
N LEU A 23 4.56 12.39 4.61
CA LEU A 23 4.28 11.90 3.26
C LEU A 23 4.38 10.37 3.17
N VAL A 24 5.41 9.77 3.78
CA VAL A 24 5.55 8.30 3.85
C VAL A 24 4.40 7.66 4.63
N LEU A 25 4.03 8.23 5.79
CA LEU A 25 2.87 7.78 6.56
C LEU A 25 1.56 7.90 5.77
N ALA A 26 1.34 9.01 5.07
CA ALA A 26 0.15 9.22 4.25
C ALA A 26 0.05 8.19 3.11
N VAL A 27 1.16 7.90 2.42
CA VAL A 27 1.19 6.84 1.38
C VAL A 27 0.93 5.46 2.00
N GLY A 28 1.50 5.16 3.16
CA GLY A 28 1.23 3.90 3.89
C GLY A 28 -0.25 3.75 4.28
N ILE A 29 -0.88 4.82 4.77
CA ILE A 29 -2.31 4.87 5.11
C ILE A 29 -3.17 4.68 3.85
N VAL A 30 -2.84 5.33 2.73
CA VAL A 30 -3.57 5.15 1.45
C VAL A 30 -3.42 3.72 0.92
N LEU A 31 -2.23 3.12 1.01
CA LEU A 31 -2.04 1.71 0.66
C LEU A 31 -2.92 0.79 1.52
N TRP A 32 -2.95 1.01 2.84
CA TRP A 32 -3.69 0.18 3.79
C TRP A 32 -5.21 0.31 3.68
N TYR A 33 -5.73 1.54 3.56
CA TYR A 33 -7.18 1.81 3.63
C TYR A 33 -7.86 2.01 2.27
N LEU A 34 -7.11 2.20 1.17
CA LEU A 34 -7.67 2.35 -0.17
C LEU A 34 -7.21 1.25 -1.12
N VAL A 35 -5.91 0.90 -1.13
CA VAL A 35 -5.39 -0.09 -2.09
C VAL A 35 -5.75 -1.53 -1.67
N PHE A 36 -5.70 -1.89 -0.39
CA PHE A 36 -6.16 -3.22 0.05
C PHE A 36 -7.66 -3.46 -0.24
N PRO A 37 -8.61 -2.59 0.14
CA PRO A 37 -10.03 -2.77 -0.23
C PRO A 37 -10.31 -2.71 -1.74
N TRP A 38 -9.43 -2.09 -2.53
CA TRP A 38 -9.51 -2.11 -4.00
C TRP A 38 -8.88 -3.38 -4.61
N LEU A 39 -7.94 -4.02 -3.93
CA LEU A 39 -7.36 -5.32 -4.30
C LEU A 39 -8.24 -6.49 -3.88
N GLU A 40 -8.92 -6.42 -2.74
CA GLU A 40 -9.74 -7.49 -2.17
C GLU A 40 -10.71 -8.12 -3.20
N PRO A 41 -11.52 -7.36 -3.97
CA PRO A 41 -12.32 -7.93 -5.06
C PRO A 41 -11.48 -8.66 -6.10
N LYS A 42 -10.35 -8.07 -6.54
CA LYS A 42 -9.53 -8.60 -7.64
C LYS A 42 -8.76 -9.87 -7.27
N VAL A 43 -8.49 -10.09 -5.99
CA VAL A 43 -7.81 -11.30 -5.49
C VAL A 43 -8.80 -12.46 -5.28
N GLN A 44 -10.08 -12.19 -5.05
CA GLN A 44 -11.07 -13.22 -4.71
C GLN A 44 -11.81 -13.87 -5.90
N PHE A 45 -11.57 -13.44 -7.16
CA PHE A 45 -12.43 -13.82 -8.29
C PHE A 45 -11.96 -14.94 -9.23
N ASP A 46 -10.70 -15.40 -9.19
CA ASP A 46 -10.23 -16.34 -10.23
C ASP A 46 -10.66 -17.80 -9.98
N HIS A 47 -10.31 -18.40 -8.84
CA HIS A 47 -10.45 -19.86 -8.64
C HIS A 47 -11.10 -20.24 -7.30
N GLY A 48 -12.42 -20.44 -7.31
CA GLY A 48 -13.11 -21.23 -6.29
C GLY A 48 -12.75 -22.71 -6.44
N VAL A 49 -11.99 -23.28 -5.50
CA VAL A 49 -11.43 -24.65 -5.60
C VAL A 49 -12.47 -25.74 -5.23
N VAL A 50 -13.73 -25.59 -5.68
CA VAL A 50 -14.87 -26.33 -5.11
C VAL A 50 -15.97 -26.73 -6.11
N ASP A 51 -15.61 -27.06 -7.35
CA ASP A 51 -16.44 -27.94 -8.20
C ASP A 51 -16.09 -29.42 -7.97
N GLY A 52 -16.33 -29.88 -6.74
CA GLY A 52 -16.18 -31.27 -6.31
C GLY A 52 -17.31 -32.19 -6.80
N THR A 53 -17.73 -32.03 -8.05
CA THR A 53 -18.99 -32.56 -8.61
C THR A 53 -18.81 -33.68 -9.64
N THR A 54 -17.63 -34.31 -9.71
CA THR A 54 -17.43 -35.59 -10.43
C THR A 54 -18.27 -36.70 -9.77
N PRO A 55 -19.31 -37.24 -10.42
CA PRO A 55 -20.18 -38.21 -9.78
C PRO A 55 -19.54 -39.60 -9.76
N ALA A 56 -19.45 -40.20 -8.58
CA ALA A 56 -19.23 -41.63 -8.43
C ALA A 56 -20.57 -42.36 -8.17
N PRO A 57 -20.73 -43.64 -8.56
CA PRO A 57 -19.89 -44.45 -9.44
C PRO A 57 -20.60 -44.78 -10.77
N LYS A 58 -19.93 -45.54 -11.65
CA LYS A 58 -20.60 -46.46 -12.58
C LYS A 58 -20.21 -47.89 -12.21
N GLY A 59 -21.20 -48.79 -12.20
CA GLY A 59 -20.99 -50.25 -12.14
C GLY A 59 -20.92 -50.85 -13.53
#